data_AF-A0A8J4Q1L2-F1
#
_entry.id   AF-A0A8J4Q1L2-F1
#
_cell.length_a   1.000
_cell.length_b   1.000
_cell.length_c   1.000
_cell.angle_alpha   90.00
_cell.angle_beta   90.00
_cell.angle_gamma   90.00
#
_symmetry.space_group_name_H-M   'P 1'
#
loop_
_entity.id
_entity.type
_entity.pdbx_description
1 polymer ?
#
loop_
_entity_poly.entity_id
_entity_poly.type
_entity_poly.pdbx_seq_one_letter_code
_entity_poly.pdbx_strand_id
1 'polypeptide(L)'
;MNRLKLQEINKEKVYDFYLIVYANTSDQIIGSRIYQAGALENTLGSTNARHFSMLIDLTGETPEGEYPKGMEVHEVIWEPEVSQETASMTQVRCTKSEKAIKTIKIGNVAEKLSKICGGNSRTSNKLQCLGHYYCDLFERFIEQECKGDYNWSKLNNCHKFTKYCVQDLSLEWPESIGSPLDDYPFLLDF
;
A
#
# COMPACT_ATOMS: atom_id res chain seq x y z
N MET A 1 6.72 23.11 -14.18
CA MET A 1 5.93 22.06 -13.48
C MET A 1 4.99 22.73 -12.49
N ASN A 2 3.67 22.62 -12.71
CA ASN A 2 2.69 23.08 -11.73
C ASN A 2 2.80 22.20 -10.48
N ARG A 3 3.21 22.78 -9.35
CA ARG A 3 3.14 22.09 -8.06
C ARG A 3 1.67 21.79 -7.77
N LEU A 4 1.30 20.51 -7.67
CA LEU A 4 0.02 20.09 -7.11
C LEU A 4 -0.11 20.71 -5.71
N LYS A 5 -0.96 21.73 -5.59
CA LYS A 5 -1.43 22.20 -4.28
C LYS A 5 -2.57 21.28 -3.86
N LEU A 6 -2.28 20.28 -3.03
CA LEU A 6 -3.31 19.54 -2.32
C LEU A 6 -3.95 20.51 -1.31
N GLN A 7 -5.22 20.82 -1.51
CA GLN A 7 -6.03 21.62 -0.59
C GLN A 7 -6.83 20.66 0.29
N GLU A 8 -6.76 20.85 1.60
CA GLU A 8 -7.60 20.11 2.55
C GLU A 8 -9.07 20.51 2.33
N ILE A 9 -9.91 19.52 2.03
CA ILE A 9 -11.34 19.65 1.78
C ILE A 9 -12.13 19.37 3.06
N ASN A 10 -11.79 18.29 3.77
CA ASN A 10 -12.39 17.92 5.04
C ASN A 10 -11.32 17.49 6.05
N LYS A 11 -11.03 18.36 7.03
CA LYS A 11 -9.98 18.15 8.03
C LYS A 11 -10.16 16.90 8.89
N GLU A 12 -11.41 16.49 9.15
CA GLU A 12 -11.70 15.30 9.96
C GLU A 12 -11.37 14.00 9.21
N LYS A 13 -11.32 14.06 7.87
CA LYS A 13 -11.01 12.94 7.00
C LYS A 13 -9.57 12.95 6.47
N VAL A 14 -8.83 14.04 6.71
CA VAL A 14 -7.40 14.07 6.35
C VAL A 14 -6.69 12.98 7.14
N TYR A 15 -5.89 12.20 6.43
CA TYR A 15 -5.23 10.98 6.90
C TYR A 15 -6.17 9.84 7.28
N ASP A 16 -7.38 9.80 6.72
CA ASP A 16 -8.14 8.57 6.68
C ASP A 16 -7.31 7.51 5.94
N PHE A 17 -7.19 6.35 6.57
CA PHE A 17 -6.38 5.24 6.13
C PHE A 17 -7.27 4.10 5.63
N TYR A 18 -7.01 3.66 4.42
CA TYR A 18 -7.78 2.65 3.73
C TYR A 18 -6.91 1.46 3.35
N LEU A 19 -7.45 0.27 3.53
CA LEU A 19 -6.95 -0.95 2.91
C LEU A 19 -7.70 -1.19 1.61
N ILE A 20 -6.96 -1.42 0.53
CA ILE A 20 -7.52 -1.79 -0.76
C ILE A 20 -7.10 -3.22 -1.08
N VAL A 21 -8.09 -4.04 -1.43
CA VAL A 21 -7.90 -5.43 -1.85
C VAL A 21 -8.29 -5.55 -3.31
N TYR A 22 -7.40 -6.09 -4.12
CA TYR A 22 -7.60 -6.25 -5.56
C TYR A 22 -7.86 -7.72 -5.92
N ALA A 23 -8.74 -7.92 -6.91
CA ALA A 23 -8.92 -9.21 -7.57
C ALA A 23 -7.70 -9.56 -8.43
N ASN A 24 -7.49 -10.85 -8.58
CA ASN A 24 -6.38 -11.48 -9.26
C ASN A 24 -6.48 -11.49 -10.81
N THR A 25 -7.19 -10.56 -11.43
CA THR A 25 -7.34 -10.58 -12.90
C THR A 25 -6.25 -9.74 -13.57
N SER A 26 -5.12 -10.40 -13.79
CA SER A 26 -4.01 -10.23 -14.77
C SER A 26 -3.71 -8.87 -15.44
N ASP A 27 -2.46 -8.74 -15.86
CA ASP A 27 -1.85 -7.80 -16.84
C ASP A 27 -1.49 -6.38 -16.35
N GLN A 28 -2.20 -5.83 -15.37
CA GLN A 28 -2.00 -4.44 -14.93
C GLN A 28 -2.29 -4.25 -13.44
N ILE A 29 -1.82 -5.15 -12.60
CA ILE A 29 -1.96 -4.93 -11.16
C ILE A 29 -0.65 -4.37 -10.61
N ILE A 30 -0.79 -3.20 -9.99
CA ILE A 30 0.11 -2.49 -9.05
C ILE A 30 0.84 -1.22 -9.55
N GLY A 31 0.17 -0.06 -9.46
CA GLY A 31 0.81 1.25 -9.63
C GLY A 31 1.37 1.49 -11.03
N SER A 32 1.94 2.66 -11.31
CA SER A 32 2.53 2.97 -12.64
C SER A 32 3.72 2.09 -13.06
N ARG A 33 4.09 1.08 -12.26
CA ARG A 33 5.23 0.20 -12.50
C ARG A 33 4.83 -1.23 -12.25
N ILE A 34 4.36 -1.88 -13.31
CA ILE A 34 3.89 -3.25 -13.28
C ILE A 34 4.72 -4.06 -14.26
N TYR A 35 5.16 -5.18 -13.71
CA TYR A 35 5.70 -6.38 -14.33
C TYR A 35 4.99 -6.73 -15.66
N GLN A 36 5.75 -7.24 -16.65
CA GLN A 36 5.15 -7.82 -17.86
C GLN A 36 4.24 -9.00 -17.51
N ALA A 37 3.11 -9.10 -18.23
CA ALA A 37 2.18 -10.22 -18.14
C ALA A 37 2.89 -11.58 -18.20
N GLY A 38 2.41 -12.58 -17.46
CA GLY A 38 2.94 -13.94 -17.50
C GLY A 38 4.16 -14.20 -16.61
N ALA A 39 4.93 -13.20 -16.18
CA ALA A 39 6.20 -13.48 -15.50
C ALA A 39 6.01 -13.94 -14.03
N LEU A 40 4.94 -13.52 -13.35
CA LEU A 40 4.57 -14.09 -12.04
C LEU A 40 3.89 -15.45 -12.19
N GLU A 41 3.03 -15.62 -13.19
CA GLU A 41 2.29 -16.86 -13.47
C GLU A 41 3.22 -17.99 -13.95
N ASN A 42 4.30 -17.66 -14.66
CA ASN A 42 5.35 -18.60 -15.07
C ASN A 42 6.27 -19.00 -13.90
N THR A 43 6.38 -18.17 -12.87
CA THR A 43 7.25 -18.42 -11.69
C THR A 43 6.48 -19.10 -10.55
N LEU A 44 5.21 -18.75 -10.35
CA LEU A 44 4.40 -19.13 -9.20
C LEU A 44 3.14 -19.95 -9.57
N GLY A 45 2.90 -20.22 -10.86
CA GLY A 45 1.67 -20.84 -11.35
C GLY A 45 0.49 -19.88 -11.37
N SER A 46 -0.71 -20.32 -11.77
CA SER A 46 -1.93 -19.50 -11.68
C SER A 46 -2.27 -19.24 -10.21
N THR A 47 -1.82 -18.12 -9.65
CA THR A 47 -2.00 -17.82 -8.24
C THR A 47 -3.36 -17.18 -8.01
N ASN A 48 -4.31 -17.75 -7.24
CA ASN A 48 -5.54 -17.05 -6.82
C ASN A 48 -5.30 -15.90 -5.81
N ALA A 49 -4.10 -15.31 -5.85
CA ALA A 49 -3.60 -14.36 -4.88
C ALA A 49 -4.28 -13.00 -4.98
N ARG A 50 -4.81 -12.53 -3.85
CA ARG A 50 -5.26 -11.14 -3.72
C ARG A 50 -4.06 -10.23 -3.51
N HIS A 51 -4.15 -8.99 -3.98
CA HIS A 51 -3.15 -7.95 -3.73
C HIS A 51 -3.67 -6.92 -2.75
N PHE A 52 -2.77 -6.37 -1.95
CA PHE A 52 -3.07 -5.46 -0.86
C PHE A 52 -2.26 -4.20 -1.00
N SER A 53 -2.95 -3.05 -1.03
CA SER A 53 -2.32 -1.75 -0.93
C SER A 53 -2.98 -0.91 0.14
N MET A 54 -2.28 0.14 0.54
CA MET A 54 -2.74 1.10 1.53
C MET A 54 -2.96 2.43 0.83
N LEU A 55 -4.03 3.12 1.20
CA LEU A 55 -4.27 4.47 0.71
C LEU A 55 -4.49 5.43 1.87
N ILE A 56 -3.82 6.58 1.77
CA ILE A 56 -3.90 7.65 2.76
C ILE A 56 -4.53 8.86 2.10
N ASP A 57 -5.72 9.25 2.57
CA ASP A 57 -6.39 10.43 2.06
C ASP A 57 -5.66 11.69 2.55
N LEU A 58 -4.99 12.39 1.63
CA LEU A 58 -4.17 13.55 1.98
C LEU A 58 -4.97 14.85 2.13
N THR A 59 -6.22 14.87 1.70
CA THR A 59 -7.04 16.08 1.61
C THR A 59 -8.40 15.93 2.28
N GLY A 60 -8.77 14.73 2.71
CA GLY A 60 -10.13 14.40 3.13
C GLY A 60 -11.11 14.49 1.96
N GLU A 61 -10.65 14.27 0.73
CA GLU A 61 -11.48 14.39 -0.48
C GLU A 61 -12.30 13.14 -0.78
N THR A 62 -12.06 12.03 -0.07
CA THR A 62 -12.79 10.77 -0.24
C THR A 62 -14.24 10.91 0.26
N PRO A 63 -15.23 10.83 -0.64
CA PRO A 63 -16.63 10.80 -0.25
C PRO A 63 -16.95 9.49 0.48
N GLU A 64 -18.00 9.50 1.30
CA GLU A 64 -18.42 8.31 2.02
C GLU A 64 -18.97 7.26 1.05
N GLY A 65 -18.53 6.01 1.18
CA GLY A 65 -18.93 4.91 0.27
C GLY A 65 -18.27 4.95 -1.13
N GLU A 66 -17.31 5.84 -1.37
CA GLU A 66 -16.58 5.95 -2.64
C GLU A 66 -15.14 5.40 -2.56
N TYR A 67 -14.49 5.32 -3.73
CA TYR A 67 -13.08 4.94 -3.84
C TYR A 67 -12.17 6.00 -3.22
N PRO A 68 -11.24 5.59 -2.34
CA PRO A 68 -10.38 6.53 -1.64
C PRO A 68 -9.42 7.20 -2.61
N LYS A 69 -9.15 8.47 -2.36
CA LYS A 69 -8.25 9.31 -3.17
C LYS A 69 -7.12 9.80 -2.29
N GLY A 70 -5.89 9.57 -2.75
CA GLY A 70 -4.72 10.01 -2.03
C GLY A 70 -3.48 9.22 -2.43
N MET A 71 -2.53 9.18 -1.51
CA MET A 71 -1.27 8.48 -1.72
C MET A 71 -1.48 6.99 -1.49
N GLU A 72 -1.15 6.21 -2.52
CA GLU A 72 -1.11 4.76 -2.43
C GLU A 72 0.30 4.30 -2.04
N VAL A 73 0.36 3.34 -1.12
CA VAL A 73 1.57 2.65 -0.70
C VAL A 73 1.37 1.16 -0.93
N HIS A 74 2.31 0.53 -1.61
CA HIS A 74 2.23 -0.87 -1.99
C HIS A 74 3.64 -1.45 -2.03
N GLU A 75 3.80 -2.69 -1.61
CA GLU A 75 4.96 -3.50 -1.97
C GLU A 75 4.74 -4.16 -3.35
N VAL A 76 5.65 -3.91 -4.27
CA VAL A 76 5.70 -4.47 -5.62
C VAL A 76 6.90 -5.38 -5.80
N ILE A 77 6.84 -6.21 -6.84
CA ILE A 77 8.02 -6.84 -7.42
C ILE A 77 8.65 -5.84 -8.39
N TRP A 78 9.85 -5.35 -8.05
CA TRP A 78 10.62 -4.35 -8.81
C TRP A 78 11.37 -4.97 -10.00
N GLU A 79 12.09 -6.05 -9.71
CA GLU A 79 12.85 -6.90 -10.64
C GLU A 79 12.42 -8.35 -10.40
N PRO A 80 12.78 -9.33 -11.27
CA PRO A 80 12.42 -10.72 -11.00
C PRO A 80 12.74 -11.14 -9.58
N GLU A 81 11.67 -11.48 -8.86
CA GLU A 81 11.65 -11.91 -7.46
C GLU A 81 12.01 -10.83 -6.42
N VAL A 82 12.57 -9.66 -6.78
CA VAL A 82 12.97 -8.63 -5.82
C VAL A 82 11.83 -7.67 -5.49
N SER A 83 11.52 -7.49 -4.21
CA SER A 83 10.43 -6.63 -3.73
C SER A 83 10.90 -5.21 -3.44
N GLN A 84 10.02 -4.22 -3.63
CA GLN A 84 10.23 -2.81 -3.32
C GLN A 84 8.90 -2.13 -2.96
N GLU A 85 8.93 -1.07 -2.16
CA GLU A 85 7.75 -0.23 -1.90
C GLU A 85 7.50 0.86 -2.98
N THR A 86 6.25 1.33 -3.13
CA THR A 86 5.82 2.29 -4.17
C THR A 86 5.43 3.68 -3.67
N ALA A 87 5.55 4.00 -2.38
CA ALA A 87 5.23 5.32 -1.82
C ALA A 87 6.04 6.47 -2.45
N SER A 88 7.06 6.16 -3.28
CA SER A 88 7.82 7.13 -4.05
C SER A 88 7.00 7.82 -5.18
N MET A 89 6.37 8.95 -4.83
CA MET A 89 6.07 10.15 -5.64
C MET A 89 5.35 10.06 -7.01
N THR A 90 5.09 8.90 -7.61
CA THR A 90 4.60 8.84 -9.01
C THR A 90 3.09 8.81 -9.16
N GLN A 91 2.33 8.40 -8.13
CA GLN A 91 0.86 8.38 -8.18
C GLN A 91 0.24 8.87 -6.86
N VAL A 92 0.20 10.20 -6.71
CA VAL A 92 -0.42 10.90 -5.56
C VAL A 92 -1.95 10.77 -5.54
N ARG A 93 -2.54 10.17 -6.59
CA ARG A 93 -3.98 9.94 -6.70
C ARG A 93 -4.22 8.58 -7.30
N CYS A 94 -4.55 7.61 -6.46
CA CYS A 94 -5.18 6.38 -6.93
C CYS A 94 -6.49 6.75 -7.64
N THR A 95 -6.62 6.38 -8.92
CA THR A 95 -7.89 6.43 -9.63
C THR A 95 -8.67 5.16 -9.31
N LYS A 96 -10.01 5.25 -9.26
CA LYS A 96 -10.89 4.09 -9.14
C LYS A 96 -10.39 2.94 -10.02
N SER A 97 -9.93 1.86 -9.39
CA SER A 97 -9.53 0.64 -10.10
C SER A 97 -10.75 -0.25 -10.19
N GLU A 98 -11.11 -0.67 -11.41
CA GLU A 98 -12.17 -1.67 -11.63
C GLU A 98 -11.81 -3.04 -11.04
N LYS A 99 -10.53 -3.23 -10.65
CA LYS A 99 -10.02 -4.46 -10.02
C LYS A 99 -10.07 -4.43 -8.50
N ALA A 100 -10.29 -3.28 -7.88
CA ALA A 100 -10.46 -3.20 -6.43
C ALA A 100 -11.79 -3.87 -6.05
N ILE A 101 -11.71 -5.02 -5.38
CA ILE A 101 -12.87 -5.80 -4.96
C ILE A 101 -13.32 -5.45 -3.55
N LYS A 102 -12.45 -4.85 -2.75
CA LYS A 102 -12.77 -4.42 -1.40
C LYS A 102 -11.96 -3.20 -1.03
N THR A 103 -12.65 -2.24 -0.43
CA THR A 103 -12.06 -1.05 0.18
C THR A 103 -12.56 -0.99 1.61
N ILE A 104 -11.64 -0.88 2.57
CA ILE A 104 -11.98 -0.83 3.99
C ILE A 104 -11.31 0.39 4.58
N LYS A 105 -12.10 1.33 5.13
CA LYS A 105 -11.55 2.36 6.01
C LYS A 105 -11.15 1.68 7.33
N ILE A 106 -9.86 1.69 7.65
CA ILE A 106 -9.36 1.08 8.88
C ILE A 106 -9.38 2.09 10.03
N GLY A 107 -9.08 3.35 9.75
CA GLY A 107 -9.04 4.38 10.77
C GLY A 107 -8.54 5.71 10.24
N ASN A 108 -8.11 6.57 11.16
CA ASN A 108 -7.50 7.85 10.86
C ASN A 108 -6.14 7.93 11.58
N VAL A 109 -5.09 8.28 10.84
CA VAL A 109 -3.71 8.28 11.35
C VAL A 109 -3.12 9.69 11.46
N ALA A 110 -3.99 10.72 11.51
CA ALA A 110 -3.57 12.11 11.51
C ALA A 110 -2.63 12.44 12.66
N GLU A 111 -2.92 11.99 13.88
CA GLU A 111 -2.09 12.28 15.04
C GLU A 111 -0.67 11.71 14.87
N LYS A 112 -0.58 10.44 14.44
CA LYS A 112 0.69 9.74 14.28
C LYS A 112 1.51 10.32 13.14
N LEU A 113 0.90 10.51 11.97
CA LEU A 113 1.60 11.08 10.80
C LEU A 113 1.96 12.55 11.02
N SER A 114 1.18 13.32 11.78
CA SER A 114 1.53 14.70 12.13
C SER A 114 2.76 14.78 13.04
N LYS A 115 2.95 13.80 13.93
CA LYS A 115 4.17 13.68 14.76
C LYS A 115 5.38 13.30 13.92
N ILE A 116 5.22 12.38 12.96
CA ILE A 116 6.30 11.92 12.06
C ILE A 116 6.70 13.02 11.08
N CYS A 117 5.74 13.68 10.45
CA CYS A 117 5.98 14.62 9.35
C CYS A 117 5.97 16.10 9.72
N GLY A 118 5.79 16.43 10.99
CA GLY A 118 5.77 17.79 11.50
C GLY A 118 4.52 18.57 11.05
N GLY A 119 3.67 18.96 12.00
CA GLY A 119 2.35 19.56 11.76
C GLY A 119 2.27 20.87 10.96
N ASN A 120 3.38 21.44 10.49
CA ASN A 120 3.42 22.74 9.79
C ASN A 120 4.11 22.70 8.40
N SER A 121 4.38 21.53 7.82
CA SER A 121 5.09 21.45 6.55
C SER A 121 4.19 21.77 5.33
N ARG A 122 4.75 22.48 4.35
CA ARG A 122 4.10 22.71 3.04
C ARG A 122 3.72 21.37 2.40
N THR A 123 2.65 21.32 1.60
CA THR A 123 2.13 20.09 0.97
C THR A 123 3.19 19.20 0.29
N SER A 124 4.16 19.80 -0.43
CA SER A 124 5.26 19.05 -1.06
C SER A 124 6.16 18.35 -0.06
N ASN A 125 6.32 18.93 1.14
CA ASN A 125 7.11 18.36 2.22
C ASN A 125 6.33 17.22 2.91
N LYS A 126 4.99 17.31 2.97
CA LYS A 126 4.15 16.22 3.51
C LYS A 126 4.28 14.95 2.67
N LEU A 127 4.12 15.05 1.36
CA LEU A 127 4.28 13.91 0.44
C LEU A 127 5.67 13.28 0.52
N GLN A 128 6.71 14.11 0.45
CA GLN A 128 8.10 13.63 0.54
C GLN A 128 8.37 12.95 1.88
N CYS A 129 7.88 13.54 2.99
CA CYS A 129 8.03 12.94 4.30
C CYS A 129 7.32 11.59 4.39
N LEU A 130 6.07 11.50 3.92
CA LEU A 130 5.34 10.23 3.94
C LEU A 130 6.02 9.18 3.06
N GLY A 131 6.50 9.57 1.87
CA GLY A 131 7.31 8.71 1.03
C GLY A 131 8.52 8.15 1.78
N HIS A 132 9.34 9.01 2.38
CA HIS A 132 10.50 8.57 3.18
C HIS A 132 10.09 7.68 4.37
N TYR A 133 9.00 8.02 5.08
CA TYR A 133 8.52 7.20 6.20
C TYR A 133 8.18 5.78 5.76
N TYR A 134 7.52 5.60 4.62
CA TYR A 134 7.20 4.26 4.12
C TYR A 134 8.41 3.55 3.51
N CYS A 135 9.37 4.27 2.91
CA CYS A 135 10.67 3.68 2.56
C CYS A 135 11.37 3.11 3.81
N ASP A 136 11.49 3.91 4.88
CA ASP A 136 12.14 3.50 6.12
C ASP A 136 11.38 2.34 6.81
N LEU A 137 10.05 2.32 6.67
CA LEU A 137 9.20 1.26 7.22
C LEU A 137 9.36 -0.05 6.43
N PHE A 138 9.54 0.03 5.11
CA PHE A 138 9.86 -1.12 4.26
C PHE A 138 11.22 -1.73 4.63
N GLU A 139 12.26 -0.91 4.77
CA GLU A 139 13.58 -1.41 5.21
C GLU A 139 13.50 -2.10 6.58
N ARG A 140 12.78 -1.50 7.55
CA ARG A 140 12.55 -2.13 8.86
C ARG A 140 11.78 -3.45 8.75
N PHE A 141 10.75 -3.51 7.91
CA PHE A 141 10.00 -4.73 7.65
C PHE A 141 10.91 -5.84 7.10
N ILE A 142 11.74 -5.51 6.10
CA ILE A 142 12.65 -6.46 5.50
C ILE A 142 13.67 -6.99 6.53
N GLU A 143 14.28 -6.11 7.30
CA GLU A 143 15.26 -6.49 8.33
C GLU A 143 14.63 -7.34 9.45
N GLN A 144 13.45 -6.95 9.95
CA GLN A 144 12.86 -7.51 11.17
C GLN A 144 11.98 -8.74 10.92
N GLU A 145 11.15 -8.69 9.87
CA GLU A 145 10.15 -9.71 9.57
C GLU A 145 10.62 -10.67 8.46
N CYS A 146 11.43 -10.16 7.50
CA CYS A 146 11.90 -10.94 6.35
C CYS A 146 13.37 -11.40 6.49
N LYS A 147 14.05 -11.08 7.60
CA LYS A 147 15.45 -11.47 7.88
C LYS A 147 16.44 -10.95 6.83
N GLY A 148 16.18 -9.78 6.27
CA GLY A 148 16.99 -9.16 5.22
C GLY A 148 16.75 -9.72 3.82
N ASP A 149 15.76 -10.59 3.63
CA ASP A 149 15.42 -11.15 2.32
C ASP A 149 14.42 -10.26 1.58
N TYR A 150 14.88 -9.67 0.47
CA TYR A 150 14.05 -8.84 -0.41
C TYR A 150 13.25 -9.67 -1.41
N ASN A 151 13.45 -10.99 -1.48
CA ASN A 151 12.73 -11.81 -2.44
C ASN A 151 11.27 -12.01 -2.03
N TRP A 152 10.37 -11.94 -3.00
CA TRP A 152 8.95 -12.19 -2.80
C TRP A 152 8.72 -13.62 -2.31
N SER A 153 8.07 -13.77 -1.17
CA SER A 153 7.97 -15.04 -0.45
C SER A 153 6.80 -15.07 0.54
N LYS A 154 6.69 -16.14 1.34
CA LYS A 154 5.74 -16.25 2.47
C LYS A 154 5.98 -15.23 3.58
N LEU A 155 7.20 -14.71 3.68
CA LEU A 155 7.58 -13.72 4.69
C LEU A 155 7.51 -12.29 4.13
N ASN A 156 7.79 -12.13 2.84
CA ASN A 156 7.88 -10.84 2.17
C ASN A 156 6.88 -10.77 1.01
N ASN A 157 5.76 -10.10 1.23
CA ASN A 157 4.71 -9.89 0.23
C ASN A 157 3.79 -8.76 0.67
N CYS A 158 3.04 -8.21 -0.30
CA CYS A 158 2.17 -7.06 -0.09
C CYS A 158 1.15 -7.21 1.05
N HIS A 159 0.64 -8.42 1.35
CA HIS A 159 -0.24 -8.65 2.51
C HIS A 159 0.52 -8.43 3.82
N LYS A 160 1.68 -9.08 3.95
CA LYS A 160 2.54 -9.00 5.15
C LYS A 160 3.04 -7.59 5.40
N PHE A 161 3.54 -6.91 4.37
CA PHE A 161 3.99 -5.53 4.52
C PHE A 161 2.84 -4.57 4.84
N THR A 162 1.71 -4.71 4.17
CA THR A 162 0.52 -3.89 4.47
C THR A 162 0.07 -4.10 5.92
N LYS A 163 0.06 -5.35 6.40
CA LYS A 163 -0.25 -5.66 7.80
C LYS A 163 0.78 -5.07 8.77
N TYR A 164 2.06 -5.16 8.46
CA TYR A 164 3.13 -4.55 9.26
C TYR A 164 2.93 -3.03 9.36
N CYS A 165 2.56 -2.37 8.26
CA CYS A 165 2.29 -0.93 8.25
C CYS A 165 1.04 -0.55 9.06
N VAL A 166 -0.04 -1.32 8.96
CA VAL A 166 -1.25 -1.13 9.79
C VAL A 166 -0.89 -1.21 11.28
N GLN A 167 -0.07 -2.19 11.65
CA GLN A 167 0.38 -2.38 13.04
C GLN A 167 1.34 -1.26 13.48
N ASP A 168 2.33 -0.88 12.66
CA ASP A 168 3.22 0.25 12.95
C ASP A 168 2.39 1.52 13.12
N LEU A 169 1.29 1.71 12.40
CA LEU A 169 0.39 2.85 12.58
C LEU A 169 -0.54 2.77 13.81
N SER A 170 -0.45 1.70 14.60
CA SER A 170 -1.33 1.44 15.75
C SER A 170 -2.81 1.33 15.37
N LEU A 171 -3.09 0.84 14.16
CA LEU A 171 -4.42 0.49 13.69
C LEU A 171 -4.67 -1.01 13.85
N GLU A 172 -5.95 -1.40 13.86
CA GLU A 172 -6.35 -2.81 13.92
C GLU A 172 -6.46 -3.41 12.51
N TRP A 173 -5.92 -4.62 12.34
CA TRP A 173 -6.11 -5.36 11.09
C TRP A 173 -7.57 -5.82 10.97
N PRO A 174 -8.28 -5.54 9.85
CA PRO A 174 -9.68 -5.90 9.74
C PRO A 174 -9.91 -7.42 9.81
N GLU A 175 -10.76 -7.89 10.74
CA GLU A 175 -11.10 -9.31 10.89
C GLU A 175 -11.71 -9.93 9.62
N SER A 176 -12.34 -9.09 8.80
CA SER A 176 -12.93 -9.49 7.52
C SER A 176 -11.91 -9.78 6.41
N ILE A 177 -10.61 -9.69 6.70
CA ILE A 177 -9.51 -10.06 5.81
C ILE A 177 -8.83 -11.31 6.38
N GLY A 178 -8.83 -12.38 5.58
CA GLY A 178 -8.26 -13.68 5.94
C GLY A 178 -6.74 -13.66 6.12
N SER A 179 -6.22 -14.83 6.50
CA SER A 179 -4.78 -15.05 6.63
C SER A 179 -4.13 -15.00 5.23
N PRO A 180 -2.87 -14.54 5.08
CA PRO A 180 -2.18 -14.63 3.80
C PRO A 180 -2.08 -16.07 3.28
N LEU A 181 -2.18 -17.09 4.15
CA LEU A 181 -2.22 -18.49 3.74
C LEU A 181 -3.53 -18.89 3.02
N ASP A 182 -4.62 -18.13 3.21
CA ASP A 182 -5.88 -18.33 2.48
C ASP A 182 -5.82 -17.73 1.06
N ASP A 183 -4.94 -16.74 0.85
CA ASP A 183 -4.80 -16.01 -0.41
C ASP A 183 -3.55 -16.47 -1.20
N TYR A 184 -2.50 -17.03 -0.58
CA TYR A 184 -1.26 -17.48 -1.23
C TYR A 184 -0.94 -18.98 -1.01
N PRO A 185 -1.80 -19.92 -1.47
CA PRO A 185 -1.62 -21.34 -1.18
C PRO A 185 -0.33 -21.95 -1.78
N PHE A 186 0.21 -21.36 -2.85
CA PHE A 186 1.44 -21.81 -3.52
C PHE A 186 2.73 -21.46 -2.76
N LEU A 187 2.67 -20.58 -1.74
CA LEU A 187 3.81 -20.29 -0.87
C LEU A 187 4.03 -21.39 0.19
N LEU A 188 3.19 -22.43 0.21
CA LEU A 188 3.36 -23.62 1.05
C LEU A 188 4.30 -24.66 0.44
N ASP A 189 4.59 -24.56 -0.86
CA ASP A 189 5.39 -25.55 -1.61
C ASP A 189 6.89 -25.20 -1.69
N PHE A 190 7.35 -24.18 -0.94
CA PHE A 190 8.77 -23.80 -0.79
C PHE A 190 9.20 -23.59 0.69
#